data_AF-A0A350PHL7-F1
#
_entry.id   AF-A0A350PHL7-F1
#
_cell.length_a   1.000
_cell.length_b   1.000
_cell.length_c   1.000
_cell.angle_alpha   90.00
_cell.angle_beta   90.00
_cell.angle_gamma   90.00
#
_symmetry.space_group_name_H-M   'P 1'
#
loop_
_entity.id
_entity.type
_entity.pdbx_description
1 polymer ?
#
loop_
_entity_poly.entity_id
_entity_poly.type
_entity_poly.pdbx_seq_one_letter_code
_entity_poly.pdbx_strand_id
1 'polypeptide(L)'
;MNKLDLHGTPHDEAKNLTASFIEKNLRRASILEVVTGHSSAMRDIVLGVLTQYNLEWYLGTGNLEGSIKVIMDDYSEYYDDYIDN
;
A
#
# COMPACT_ATOMS: atom_id res chain seq x y z
N MET A 1 -6.50 2.33 12.09
CA MET A 1 -5.69 3.43 11.55
C MET A 1 -5.60 3.21 10.06
N ASN A 2 -6.11 4.13 9.25
CA ASN A 2 -6.22 3.98 7.79
C ASN A 2 -5.20 4.84 7.02
N LYS A 3 -4.28 5.50 7.72
CA LYS A 3 -3.25 6.36 7.13
C LYS A 3 -1.87 6.03 7.70
N LEU A 4 -0.86 5.97 6.85
CA LEU A 4 0.56 5.88 7.18
C LEU A 4 1.26 7.11 6.60
N ASP A 5 2.03 7.83 7.41
CA ASP A 5 2.86 8.95 6.96
C ASP A 5 4.34 8.55 7.05
N LEU A 6 5.04 8.59 5.91
CA LEU A 6 6.45 8.23 5.76
C LEU A 6 7.34 9.45 5.51
N HIS A 7 6.80 10.66 5.64
CA HIS A 7 7.58 11.86 5.41
C HIS A 7 8.73 11.96 6.44
N GLY A 8 9.96 11.95 5.92
CA GLY A 8 11.18 12.03 6.74
C GLY A 8 11.67 10.68 7.27
N THR A 9 10.97 9.59 6.96
CA THR A 9 11.38 8.23 7.32
C THR A 9 12.55 7.75 6.44
N PRO A 10 13.54 7.03 7.00
CA PRO A 10 14.55 6.32 6.23
C PRO A 10 13.94 5.33 5.23
N HIS A 11 14.55 5.16 4.05
CA HIS A 11 14.02 4.32 2.98
C HIS A 11 13.90 2.82 3.35
N ASP A 12 14.88 2.30 4.08
CA ASP A 12 14.90 0.93 4.60
C ASP A 12 13.79 0.69 5.64
N GLU A 13 13.57 1.67 6.53
CA GLU A 13 12.49 1.63 7.51
C GLU A 13 11.11 1.75 6.84
N ALA A 14 10.98 2.63 5.84
CA ALA A 14 9.74 2.86 5.12
C ALA A 14 9.19 1.59 4.43
N LYS A 15 10.08 0.74 3.90
CA LYS A 15 9.69 -0.55 3.34
C LYS A 15 9.02 -1.44 4.40
N ASN A 16 9.66 -1.58 5.55
CA ASN A 16 9.18 -2.43 6.65
C ASN A 16 7.89 -1.89 7.27
N LEU A 17 7.80 -0.57 7.44
CA LEU A 17 6.60 0.11 7.96
C LEU A 17 5.42 -0.04 7.01
N THR A 18 5.66 0.10 5.70
CA THR A 18 4.61 -0.09 4.68
C THR A 18 4.08 -1.52 4.71
N ALA A 19 4.95 -2.53 4.68
CA ALA A 19 4.54 -3.93 4.77
C ALA A 19 3.74 -4.22 6.05
N SER A 20 4.27 -3.80 7.20
CA SER A 20 3.59 -3.96 8.49
C SER A 20 2.23 -3.27 8.53
N PHE A 21 2.11 -2.11 7.88
CA PHE A 21 0.87 -1.35 7.83
C PHE A 21 -0.18 -2.03 6.97
N ILE A 22 0.20 -2.59 5.82
CA ILE A 22 -0.68 -3.39 4.96
C ILE A 22 -1.15 -4.63 5.73
N GLU A 23 -0.24 -5.44 6.26
CA GLU A 23 -0.56 -6.68 6.99
C GLU A 23 -1.54 -6.44 8.15
N LYS A 24 -1.34 -5.38 8.94
CA LYS A 24 -2.20 -5.03 10.07
C LYS A 24 -3.61 -4.60 9.67
N ASN A 25 -3.81 -4.22 8.41
CA ASN A 25 -5.08 -3.73 7.87
C ASN A 25 -5.70 -4.67 6.83
N LEU A 26 -5.05 -5.79 6.49
CA LEU A 26 -5.67 -6.87 5.72
C LEU A 26 -7.02 -7.22 6.35
N ARG A 27 -8.09 -7.16 5.53
CA ARG A 27 -9.48 -7.46 5.93
C ARG A 27 -10.13 -6.52 6.95
N ARG A 28 -9.51 -5.38 7.27
CA ARG A 28 -10.02 -4.43 8.27
C ARG A 28 -10.46 -3.08 7.72
N ALA A 29 -9.90 -2.67 6.59
CA ALA A 29 -10.24 -1.42 5.93
C ALA A 29 -10.35 -1.69 4.43
N SER A 30 -11.30 -1.06 3.75
CA SER A 30 -11.43 -1.13 2.29
C SER A 30 -10.43 -0.23 1.57
N ILE A 31 -10.02 0.87 2.21
CA ILE A 31 -9.08 1.85 1.64
C ILE A 31 -8.08 2.29 2.71
N LEU A 32 -6.81 2.34 2.32
CA LEU A 32 -5.71 2.91 3.10
C LEU A 32 -5.08 4.09 2.36
N GLU A 33 -4.43 4.97 3.10
CA GLU A 33 -3.63 6.08 2.59
C GLU A 33 -2.18 5.94 3.05
N VAL A 34 -1.22 6.06 2.13
CA VAL A 34 0.21 6.14 2.44
C VAL A 34 0.74 7.48 1.92
N VAL A 35 1.33 8.28 2.79
CA VAL A 35 1.91 9.59 2.45
C VAL A 35 3.43 9.45 2.33
N THR A 36 3.96 9.70 1.15
CA THR A 36 5.39 9.62 0.81
C THR A 36 6.09 10.98 0.78
N GLY A 37 5.33 12.06 1.00
CA GLY A 37 5.80 13.42 0.70
C GLY A 37 6.14 13.58 -0.79
N HIS A 38 7.03 14.53 -1.11
CA HIS A 38 7.47 14.79 -2.50
C HIS A 38 8.65 13.89 -2.96
N SER A 39 9.01 12.85 -2.20
CA SER A 39 10.11 11.95 -2.53
C SER A 39 9.66 10.89 -3.54
N SER A 40 10.22 10.94 -4.76
CA SER A 40 10.00 9.89 -5.77
C SER A 40 10.56 8.55 -5.32
N ALA A 41 11.72 8.53 -4.66
CA ALA A 41 12.31 7.30 -4.15
C ALA A 41 11.43 6.64 -3.07
N MET A 42 10.82 7.44 -2.19
CA MET A 42 9.87 6.93 -1.19
C MET A 42 8.63 6.35 -1.86
N ARG A 43 8.13 7.03 -2.89
CA ARG A 43 7.03 6.53 -3.72
C ARG A 43 7.37 5.18 -4.33
N ASP A 44 8.53 5.05 -4.96
CA ASP A 44 8.96 3.81 -5.61
C ASP A 44 9.07 2.65 -4.61
N ILE A 45 9.54 2.91 -3.39
CA ILE A 45 9.59 1.93 -2.30
C ILE A 45 8.19 1.44 -1.93
N VAL A 46 7.26 2.37 -1.72
CA VAL A 46 5.86 2.03 -1.37
C VAL A 46 5.22 1.23 -2.51
N LEU A 47 5.34 1.70 -3.76
CA LEU A 47 4.78 1.00 -4.93
C LEU A 47 5.38 -0.41 -5.09
N GLY A 48 6.67 -0.57 -4.82
CA GLY A 48 7.34 -1.86 -4.82
C GLY A 48 6.78 -2.84 -3.77
N VAL A 49 6.40 -2.34 -2.59
CA VAL A 49 5.71 -3.14 -1.57
C VAL A 49 4.29 -3.47 -2.03
N LEU A 50 3.49 -2.48 -2.45
CA LEU A 50 2.11 -2.72 -2.88
C LEU A 50 2.00 -3.74 -4.02
N THR A 51 2.96 -3.71 -4.95
CA THR A 51 3.06 -4.69 -6.04
C THR A 51 3.32 -6.11 -5.53
N GLN A 52 4.13 -6.29 -4.49
CA GLN A 52 4.38 -7.62 -3.88
C GLN A 52 3.12 -8.21 -3.24
N TYR A 53 2.24 -7.35 -2.73
CA TYR A 53 0.94 -7.75 -2.18
C TYR A 53 -0.17 -7.84 -3.24
N ASN A 54 0.14 -7.57 -4.51
CA ASN A 54 -0.82 -7.53 -5.62
C ASN A 54 -2.03 -6.61 -5.32
N LEU A 55 -1.78 -5.45 -4.70
CA LEU A 55 -2.82 -4.49 -4.32
C LEU A 55 -3.01 -3.43 -5.40
N GLU A 56 -4.25 -3.02 -5.61
CA GLU A 56 -4.59 -1.88 -6.46
C GLU A 56 -4.34 -0.56 -5.71
N TRP A 57 -3.89 0.47 -6.43
CA TRP A 57 -3.59 1.76 -5.85
C TRP A 57 -3.76 2.91 -6.85
N TYR A 58 -3.93 4.12 -6.30
CA TYR A 58 -3.99 5.38 -7.06
C TYR A 58 -3.05 6.41 -6.44
N LEU A 59 -2.34 7.15 -7.28
CA LEU A 59 -1.60 8.33 -6.86
C LEU A 59 -2.55 9.52 -6.74
N GLY A 60 -2.39 10.29 -5.66
CA GLY A 60 -2.98 11.61 -5.58
C GLY A 60 -2.37 12.55 -6.62
N THR A 61 -3.16 13.55 -7.04
CA THR A 61 -2.76 14.56 -8.03
C THR A 61 -2.79 15.96 -7.41
N GLY A 62 -2.01 16.90 -7.96
CA GLY A 62 -1.95 18.29 -7.47
C GLY A 62 -1.45 18.36 -6.02
N ASN A 63 -2.23 18.95 -5.12
CA ASN A 63 -1.87 19.07 -3.70
C ASN A 63 -1.75 17.72 -2.96
N LEU A 64 -2.11 16.60 -3.61
CA LEU A 64 -2.04 15.24 -3.08
C LEU A 64 -0.95 14.39 -3.75
N GLU A 65 -0.02 14.96 -4.52
CA GLU A 65 1.04 14.20 -5.22
C GLU A 65 1.91 13.32 -4.30
N GLY A 66 1.94 13.61 -3.00
CA GLY A 66 2.61 12.78 -2.01
C GLY A 66 1.74 11.71 -1.36
N SER A 67 0.52 11.48 -1.83
CA SER A 67 -0.45 10.53 -1.25
C SER A 67 -0.72 9.37 -2.20
N ILE A 68 -0.78 8.17 -1.65
CA ILE A 68 -1.10 6.92 -2.36
C ILE A 68 -2.32 6.32 -1.67
N LYS A 69 -3.41 6.15 -2.40
CA LYS A 69 -4.59 5.41 -1.92
C LYS A 69 -4.46 3.95 -2.33
N VAL A 70 -4.59 3.04 -1.39
CA VAL A 70 -4.50 1.60 -1.59
C VAL A 70 -5.91 1.02 -1.43
N ILE A 71 -6.38 0.27 -2.42
CA ILE A 71 -7.61 -0.51 -2.33
C ILE A 71 -7.26 -1.86 -1.74
N MET A 72 -7.95 -2.23 -0.67
CA MET A 72 -7.72 -3.45 0.10
C MET A 72 -8.80 -4.50 -0.14
N ASP A 73 -9.68 -4.28 -1.13
CA ASP A 73 -10.80 -5.16 -1.42
C ASP A 73 -10.32 -6.59 -1.68
N ASP A 74 -11.06 -7.52 -1.08
CA ASP A 74 -10.72 -8.93 -1.03
C ASP A 74 -10.94 -9.54 -2.42
N TYR A 75 -9.86 -9.73 -3.19
CA TYR A 75 -9.85 -10.57 -4.39
C TYR A 75 -9.97 -12.08 -4.03
N SER A 76 -10.71 -12.42 -2.96
CA SER A 76 -10.84 -13.80 -2.46
C SER A 76 -11.70 -14.71 -3.33
N GLU A 77 -12.37 -14.18 -4.36
CA GLU A 77 -13.23 -15.01 -5.23
C GLU A 77 -12.48 -15.71 -6.38
N TYR A 78 -11.15 -15.59 -6.53
CA TYR A 78 -10.42 -16.12 -7.70
C TYR A 78 -9.51 -17.33 -7.48
N TYR A 79 -9.41 -17.86 -6.25
CA TYR A 79 -8.46 -18.95 -5.93
C TYR A 79 -9.06 -20.22 -5.32
N ASP A 80 -10.39 -20.34 -5.20
CA ASP A 80 -11.02 -21.57 -4.72
C ASP A 80 -11.15 -22.67 -5.81
N ASP A 81 -10.92 -22.35 -7.09
CA ASP A 81 -11.08 -23.30 -8.20
C ASP A 81 -9.79 -24.06 -8.63
N TYR A 82 -8.68 -23.94 -7.88
CA TYR A 82 -7.41 -24.64 -8.19
C TYR A 82 -6.97 -25.67 -7.14
N ILE A 83 -7.91 -26.21 -6.36
CA ILE A 83 -7.67 -27.43 -5.57
C ILE A 83 -8.72 -28.48 -5.95
N ASP A 84 -8.69 -28.92 -7.20
CA ASP A 84 -9.12 -30.28 -7.55
C ASP A 84 -8.34 -30.75 -8.78
N ASN A 85 -7.28 -31.54 -8.53
CA ASN A 85 -6.75 -32.69 -9.30
C ASN A 85 -5.37 -33.11 -8.78
#